data_AF-A0A5M6IGX2-F1
#
_entry.id   AF-A0A5M6IGX2-F1
#
_cell.length_a   1.000
_cell.length_b   1.000
_cell.length_c   1.000
_cell.angle_alpha   90.00
_cell.angle_beta   90.00
_cell.angle_gamma   90.00
#
_symmetry.space_group_name_H-M   'P 1'
#
loop_
_entity.id
_entity.type
_entity.pdbx_description
1 polymer ?
#
loop_
_entity_poly.entity_id
_entity_poly.type
_entity_poly.pdbx_seq_one_letter_code
_entity_poly.pdbx_strand_id
1 'polypeptide(L)'
;MPVQAMAPGASLPPDIRIDWTNMVVSRDELVCLALNDYWEARGEDTRGRVAVAQVVLNRTRDPRFPNSICDVVTENRSSSPRLCQFSWYCDGRPDTPADPAAWRASVLLAKSLLMRNNAISDLTGGALWYHNRAVDPGWSGRLEFATRVGDHYFYREAGPRVQQAGTPPMTFADWTDEQARTKTGEDSDQLARSNDR
;
A
#
# COMPACT_ATOMS: atom_id res chain seq x y z
N MET A 1 -1.39 -22.78 4.45
CA MET A 1 -1.62 -21.34 4.73
C MET A 1 -0.29 -20.64 4.51
N PRO A 2 -0.15 -19.68 3.59
CA PRO A 2 1.06 -18.86 3.55
C PRO A 2 1.18 -18.11 4.89
N VAL A 3 2.39 -18.04 5.42
CA VAL A 3 2.68 -17.28 6.65
C VAL A 3 2.61 -15.80 6.27
N GLN A 4 1.68 -15.03 6.86
CA GLN A 4 1.63 -13.58 6.68
C GLN A 4 2.97 -12.96 7.08
N ALA A 5 3.51 -12.09 6.23
CA ALA A 5 4.72 -11.35 6.54
C ALA A 5 4.48 -10.41 7.72
N MET A 6 5.34 -10.51 8.74
CA MET A 6 5.38 -9.56 9.84
C MET A 6 6.34 -8.42 9.52
N ALA A 7 6.05 -7.24 10.06
CA ALA A 7 6.95 -6.11 9.93
C ALA A 7 8.33 -6.43 10.56
N PRO A 8 9.44 -5.97 9.96
CA PRO A 8 10.72 -5.88 10.65
C PRO A 8 10.53 -5.15 12.00
N GLY A 9 11.33 -5.50 13.01
CA GLY A 9 11.18 -5.08 14.42
C GLY A 9 11.30 -3.58 14.74
N ALA A 10 10.99 -2.68 13.80
CA ALA A 10 10.93 -1.25 13.99
C ALA A 10 9.87 -0.88 15.04
N SER A 11 10.32 -0.17 16.08
CA SER A 11 9.45 0.40 17.10
C SER A 11 8.81 1.70 16.58
N LEU A 12 7.55 1.90 16.94
CA LEU A 12 6.85 3.15 16.67
C LEU A 12 7.41 4.25 17.61
N PRO A 13 7.59 5.49 17.13
CA PRO A 13 7.99 6.60 17.99
C PRO A 13 7.03 6.76 19.18
N PRO A 14 7.53 6.87 20.42
CA PRO A 14 6.69 6.84 21.62
C PRO A 14 5.78 8.07 21.77
N ASP A 15 6.07 9.16 21.07
CA ASP A 15 5.26 10.38 21.04
C ASP A 15 4.06 10.29 20.09
N ILE A 16 4.08 9.38 19.11
CA ILE A 16 2.95 9.19 18.19
C ILE A 16 1.89 8.33 18.88
N ARG A 17 0.79 8.99 19.28
CA ARG A 17 -0.42 8.29 19.75
C ARG A 17 -1.20 7.77 18.54
N ILE A 18 -1.47 6.48 18.51
CA ILE A 18 -2.33 5.84 17.49
C ILE A 18 -3.60 5.38 18.19
N ASP A 19 -4.73 5.84 17.66
CA ASP A 19 -6.03 5.33 18.05
C ASP A 19 -6.35 4.11 17.17
N TRP A 20 -6.06 2.92 17.70
CA TRP A 20 -6.26 1.66 16.99
C TRP A 20 -7.73 1.38 16.68
N THR A 21 -8.69 2.01 17.39
CA THR A 21 -10.12 1.85 17.08
C THR A 21 -10.50 2.54 15.76
N ASN A 22 -9.71 3.52 15.35
CA ASN A 22 -9.90 4.29 14.12
C ASN A 22 -8.92 3.89 12.99
N MET A 23 -8.13 2.83 13.17
CA MET A 23 -7.26 2.26 12.13
C MET A 23 -8.00 1.15 11.38
N VAL A 24 -7.73 1.02 10.07
CA VAL A 24 -8.31 -0.05 9.23
C VAL A 24 -7.37 -1.23 9.01
N VAL A 25 -6.20 -1.20 9.65
CA VAL A 25 -5.15 -2.22 9.53
C VAL A 25 -4.49 -2.50 10.88
N SER A 26 -3.72 -3.58 10.94
CA SER A 26 -2.93 -3.95 12.12
C SER A 26 -1.75 -3.00 12.38
N ARG A 27 -1.13 -3.13 13.56
CA ARG A 27 0.13 -2.45 13.88
C ARG A 27 1.24 -2.78 12.87
N ASP A 28 1.35 -4.04 12.48
CA ASP A 28 2.45 -4.49 11.62
C ASP A 28 2.28 -3.91 10.21
N GLU A 29 1.07 -3.87 9.69
CA GLU A 29 0.78 -3.25 8.38
C GLU A 29 1.06 -1.75 8.37
N LEU A 30 0.74 -1.03 9.45
CA LEU A 30 1.15 0.37 9.61
C LEU A 30 2.68 0.51 9.53
N VAL A 31 3.42 -0.35 10.23
CA VAL A 31 4.89 -0.33 10.24
C VAL A 31 5.44 -0.68 8.85
N CYS A 32 4.88 -1.68 8.16
CA CYS A 32 5.30 -2.05 6.80
C CYS A 32 5.13 -0.89 5.81
N LEU A 33 3.98 -0.19 5.84
CA LEU A 33 3.76 0.96 4.97
C LEU A 33 4.71 2.12 5.31
N ALA A 34 4.97 2.36 6.60
CA ALA A 34 5.91 3.37 7.05
C ALA A 34 7.35 3.05 6.64
N LEU A 35 7.77 1.79 6.72
CA LEU A 35 9.11 1.36 6.28
C LEU A 35 9.25 1.53 4.77
N ASN A 36 8.23 1.17 4.00
CA ASN A 36 8.21 1.40 2.57
C ASN A 36 8.42 2.87 2.22
N ASP A 37 7.65 3.78 2.83
CA ASP A 37 7.85 5.22 2.64
C ASP A 37 9.25 5.68 3.09
N TYR A 38 9.73 5.22 4.24
CA TYR A 38 11.04 5.60 4.78
C TYR A 38 12.19 5.24 3.84
N TRP A 39 12.10 4.10 3.17
CA TRP A 39 13.18 3.61 2.32
C TRP A 39 13.05 4.01 0.85
N GLU A 40 11.83 4.07 0.32
CA GLU A 40 11.60 4.37 -1.10
C GLU A 40 11.38 5.86 -1.37
N ALA A 41 10.85 6.62 -0.39
CA ALA A 41 10.31 7.95 -0.67
C ALA A 41 10.64 9.03 0.37
N ARG A 42 11.39 8.76 1.45
CA ARG A 42 11.65 9.77 2.50
C ARG A 42 12.29 11.08 2.00
N GLY A 43 12.99 11.04 0.87
CA GLY A 43 13.60 12.20 0.22
C GLY A 43 12.67 12.95 -0.74
N GLU A 44 11.49 12.41 -1.03
CA GLU A 44 10.49 13.04 -1.88
C GLU A 44 9.64 14.05 -1.12
N ASP A 45 8.94 14.91 -1.86
CA ASP A 45 7.90 15.75 -1.29
C ASP A 45 6.70 14.91 -0.77
N THR A 46 5.82 15.52 0.03
CA THR A 46 4.68 14.81 0.62
C THR A 46 3.78 14.16 -0.44
N ARG A 47 3.64 14.74 -1.63
CA ARG A 47 2.79 14.19 -2.69
C ARG A 47 3.42 12.94 -3.29
N GLY A 48 4.72 12.95 -3.56
CA GLY A 48 5.48 11.79 -4.04
C GLY A 48 5.44 10.63 -3.06
N ARG A 49 5.63 10.92 -1.77
CA ARG A 49 5.51 9.95 -0.68
C ARG A 49 4.14 9.28 -0.60
N VAL A 50 3.08 10.09 -0.65
CA VAL A 50 1.69 9.58 -0.70
C VAL A 50 1.47 8.71 -1.95
N ALA A 51 1.97 9.14 -3.11
CA ALA A 51 1.80 8.41 -4.35
C ALA A 51 2.51 7.04 -4.34
N VAL A 52 3.73 6.95 -3.79
CA VAL A 52 4.45 5.67 -3.62
C VAL A 52 3.71 4.75 -2.65
N ALA A 53 3.22 5.27 -1.53
CA ALA A 53 2.40 4.50 -0.59
C ALA A 53 1.09 4.01 -1.23
N GLN A 54 0.46 4.82 -2.08
CA GLN A 54 -0.77 4.44 -2.79
C GLN A 54 -0.57 3.29 -3.76
N VAL A 55 0.62 3.12 -4.37
CA VAL A 55 0.92 1.92 -5.18
C VAL A 55 0.87 0.64 -4.33
N VAL A 56 1.39 0.67 -3.09
CA VAL A 56 1.29 -0.46 -2.16
C VAL A 56 -0.18 -0.77 -1.86
N LEU A 57 -0.96 0.25 -1.52
CA LEU A 57 -2.38 0.12 -1.20
C LEU A 57 -3.19 -0.38 -2.41
N ASN A 58 -2.90 0.09 -3.62
CA ASN A 58 -3.55 -0.35 -4.84
C ASN A 58 -3.28 -1.82 -5.13
N ARG A 59 -2.05 -2.30 -4.90
CA ARG A 59 -1.70 -3.71 -5.03
C ARG A 59 -2.45 -4.57 -4.02
N THR A 60 -2.58 -4.14 -2.77
CA THR A 60 -3.38 -4.87 -1.77
C THR A 60 -4.84 -5.07 -2.21
N ARG A 61 -5.37 -4.20 -3.08
CA ARG A 61 -6.74 -4.29 -3.62
C ARG A 61 -6.83 -5.10 -4.92
N ASP A 62 -5.72 -5.38 -5.58
CA ASP A 62 -5.68 -6.07 -6.86
C ASP A 62 -5.47 -7.58 -6.64
N PRO A 63 -6.35 -8.45 -7.15
CA PRO A 63 -6.30 -9.89 -6.88
C PRO A 63 -5.06 -10.60 -7.43
N ARG A 64 -4.25 -9.93 -8.25
CA ARG A 64 -2.98 -10.47 -8.78
C ARG A 64 -1.81 -10.32 -7.80
N PHE A 65 -1.98 -9.51 -6.76
CA PHE A 65 -0.97 -9.23 -5.75
C PHE A 65 -1.40 -9.79 -4.38
N PRO A 66 -0.48 -9.86 -3.42
CA PRO A 66 -0.81 -10.21 -2.05
C PRO A 66 -1.83 -9.25 -1.44
N ASN A 67 -2.67 -9.77 -0.55
CA ASN A 67 -3.81 -9.05 0.02
C ASN A 67 -3.51 -8.39 1.38
N SER A 68 -2.25 -8.22 1.74
CA SER A 68 -1.82 -7.45 2.92
C SER A 68 -0.70 -6.48 2.58
N ILE A 69 -0.58 -5.40 3.33
CA ILE A 69 0.45 -4.39 3.11
C ILE A 69 1.84 -4.99 3.30
N CYS A 70 2.03 -5.78 4.35
CA CYS A 70 3.32 -6.41 4.61
C CYS A 70 3.69 -7.41 3.53
N ASP A 71 2.75 -8.22 3.05
CA ASP A 71 3.06 -9.19 1.98
C ASP A 71 3.39 -8.47 0.66
N VAL A 72 2.73 -7.35 0.34
CA VAL A 72 3.09 -6.52 -0.84
C VAL A 72 4.47 -5.89 -0.68
N VAL A 73 4.78 -5.34 0.50
CA VAL A 73 6.08 -4.71 0.78
C VAL A 73 7.22 -5.74 0.76
N THR A 74 6.94 -6.95 1.21
CA THR A 74 7.93 -8.04 1.31
C THR A 74 7.88 -9.04 0.16
N GLU A 75 7.08 -8.76 -0.86
CA GLU A 75 6.86 -9.63 -2.02
C GLU A 75 8.19 -9.93 -2.73
N ASN A 76 8.32 -11.17 -3.21
CA ASN A 76 9.47 -11.74 -3.93
C ASN A 76 10.71 -12.17 -3.13
N ARG A 77 10.64 -12.29 -1.80
CA ARG A 77 11.73 -12.92 -1.02
C ARG A 77 12.04 -14.37 -1.46
N SER A 78 11.02 -15.13 -1.87
CA SER A 78 11.13 -16.58 -2.11
C SER A 78 11.39 -16.99 -3.58
N SER A 79 11.09 -16.11 -4.55
CA SER A 79 11.06 -16.47 -5.97
C SER A 79 12.32 -16.02 -6.73
N SER A 80 12.95 -14.93 -6.30
CA SER A 80 14.27 -14.50 -6.78
C SER A 80 14.77 -13.32 -5.95
N PRO A 81 15.88 -13.45 -5.19
CA PRO A 81 16.44 -12.36 -4.39
C PRO A 81 16.92 -11.14 -5.20
N ARG A 82 16.88 -11.19 -6.54
CA ARG A 82 17.17 -10.07 -7.45
C ARG A 82 15.92 -9.37 -8.01
N LEU A 83 14.71 -9.80 -7.61
CA LEU A 83 13.42 -9.32 -8.15
C LEU A 83 12.53 -8.68 -7.08
N CYS A 84 13.11 -8.22 -5.97
CA CYS A 84 12.31 -7.58 -4.93
C CYS A 84 11.71 -6.30 -5.46
N GLN A 85 10.41 -6.18 -5.23
CA GLN A 85 9.61 -5.08 -5.74
C GLN A 85 9.98 -3.76 -5.05
N PHE A 86 10.41 -3.83 -3.80
CA PHE A 86 11.01 -2.71 -3.07
C PHE A 86 12.46 -3.07 -2.75
N SER A 87 13.37 -2.22 -3.19
CA SER A 87 14.79 -2.56 -3.31
C SER A 87 15.47 -2.71 -1.94
N TRP A 88 15.02 -1.93 -0.97
CA TRP A 88 15.56 -1.91 0.39
C TRP A 88 15.31 -3.23 1.14
N TYR A 89 14.22 -3.95 0.86
CA TYR A 89 13.91 -5.17 1.61
C TYR A 89 14.86 -6.34 1.28
N CYS A 90 15.53 -6.29 0.12
CA CYS A 90 16.41 -7.37 -0.34
C CYS A 90 17.86 -6.93 -0.57
N ASP A 91 18.22 -5.72 -0.15
CA ASP A 91 19.58 -5.20 -0.29
C ASP A 91 20.56 -5.78 0.76
N GLY A 92 20.05 -6.58 1.69
CA GLY A 92 20.81 -7.21 2.77
C GLY A 92 21.25 -6.23 3.87
N ARG A 93 20.72 -5.00 3.87
CA ARG A 93 20.99 -3.99 4.89
C ARG A 93 19.99 -4.11 6.05
N PRO A 94 20.28 -3.49 7.20
CA PRO A 94 19.32 -3.43 8.28
C PRO A 94 18.07 -2.64 7.87
N ASP A 95 16.89 -3.24 8.05
CA ASP A 95 15.60 -2.59 7.82
C ASP A 95 15.28 -1.52 8.89
N THR A 96 16.11 -1.41 9.93
CA THR A 96 15.93 -0.46 11.03
C THR A 96 16.18 0.98 10.56
N PRO A 97 15.19 1.89 10.67
CA PRO A 97 15.37 3.30 10.32
C PRO A 97 16.45 3.97 11.16
N ALA A 98 17.46 4.55 10.49
CA ALA A 98 18.59 5.22 11.13
C ALA A 98 18.33 6.70 11.47
N ASP A 99 17.42 7.37 10.76
CA ASP A 99 17.04 8.77 10.99
C ASP A 99 15.70 8.83 11.75
N PRO A 100 15.71 9.23 13.04
CA PRO A 100 14.49 9.28 13.84
C PRO A 100 13.45 10.28 13.33
N ALA A 101 13.89 11.41 12.75
CA ALA A 101 12.97 12.45 12.27
C ALA A 101 12.28 12.00 10.99
N ALA A 102 13.03 11.42 10.05
CA ALA A 102 12.47 10.83 8.84
C ALA A 102 11.56 9.64 9.17
N TRP A 103 11.96 8.76 10.10
CA TRP A 103 11.12 7.64 10.55
C TRP A 103 9.80 8.11 11.12
N ARG A 104 9.85 9.12 12.01
CA ARG A 104 8.66 9.75 12.58
C ARG A 104 7.73 10.30 11.50
N ALA A 105 8.28 10.98 10.50
CA ALA A 105 7.50 11.50 9.38
C ALA A 105 6.83 10.36 8.59
N SER A 106 7.54 9.26 8.34
CA SER A 106 7.01 8.09 7.64
C SER A 106 5.87 7.41 8.38
N VAL A 107 5.99 7.26 9.71
CA VAL A 107 4.90 6.73 10.55
C VAL A 107 3.68 7.64 10.50
N LEU A 108 3.85 8.96 10.55
CA LEU A 108 2.72 9.91 10.46
C LEU A 108 2.04 9.86 9.09
N LEU A 109 2.81 9.73 7.99
CA LEU A 109 2.27 9.60 6.65
C LEU A 109 1.48 8.30 6.50
N ALA A 110 2.05 7.16 6.88
CA ALA A 110 1.36 5.88 6.84
C ALA A 110 0.08 5.90 7.68
N LYS A 111 0.15 6.45 8.90
CA LYS A 111 -1.02 6.64 9.77
C LYS A 111 -2.11 7.45 9.06
N SER A 112 -1.76 8.56 8.40
CA SER A 112 -2.73 9.42 7.73
C SER A 112 -3.50 8.73 6.61
N LEU A 113 -2.88 7.78 5.90
CA LEU A 113 -3.50 7.02 4.81
C LEU A 113 -4.37 5.86 5.30
N LEU A 114 -4.13 5.37 6.51
CA LEU A 114 -4.71 4.14 7.06
C LEU A 114 -5.79 4.38 8.13
N MET A 115 -5.99 5.64 8.54
CA MET A 115 -7.09 6.01 9.43
C MET A 115 -8.42 5.98 8.68
N ARG A 116 -9.48 5.50 9.34
CA ARG A 116 -10.81 5.31 8.75
C ARG A 116 -11.42 6.60 8.18
N ASN A 117 -11.18 7.72 8.85
CA ASN A 117 -11.73 9.03 8.53
C ASN A 117 -10.78 9.94 7.74
N ASN A 118 -9.82 9.35 7.00
CA ASN A 118 -8.98 10.14 6.12
C ASN A 118 -9.75 10.60 4.86
N ALA A 119 -9.28 11.66 4.21
CA ALA A 119 -9.82 12.17 2.94
C ALA A 119 -8.76 12.15 1.84
N ILE A 120 -7.79 11.24 1.93
CA ILE A 120 -6.64 11.17 1.02
C ILE A 120 -6.96 10.19 -0.10
N SER A 121 -7.54 10.74 -1.17
CA SER A 121 -7.80 10.02 -2.41
C SER A 121 -6.53 9.62 -3.16
N ASP A 122 -6.64 8.57 -3.98
CA ASP A 122 -5.55 8.09 -4.84
C ASP A 122 -5.09 9.16 -5.84
N LEU A 123 -3.84 9.63 -5.69
CA LEU A 123 -3.21 10.61 -6.55
C LEU A 123 -2.65 9.98 -7.83
N THR A 124 -2.55 8.65 -7.88
CA THR A 124 -1.89 7.90 -8.94
C THR A 124 -2.84 7.42 -10.04
N GLY A 125 -4.16 7.50 -9.80
CA GLY A 125 -5.16 7.02 -10.75
C GLY A 125 -5.21 5.50 -10.88
N GLY A 126 -5.00 4.78 -9.78
CA GLY A 126 -4.98 3.32 -9.72
C GLY A 126 -3.67 2.71 -10.19
N ALA A 127 -2.55 3.41 -10.03
CA ALA A 127 -1.26 2.90 -10.49
C ALA A 127 -0.80 1.70 -9.67
N LEU A 128 -0.22 0.73 -10.35
CA LEU A 128 0.37 -0.48 -9.77
C LEU A 128 1.87 -0.57 -10.05
N TRP A 129 2.42 0.33 -10.86
CA TRP A 129 3.84 0.42 -11.17
C TRP A 129 4.27 1.89 -11.21
N TYR A 130 5.54 2.14 -10.90
CA TYR A 130 6.15 3.45 -11.02
C TYR A 130 7.64 3.33 -11.28
N HIS A 131 8.24 4.40 -11.80
CA HIS A 131 9.70 4.55 -11.85
C HIS A 131 10.10 6.01 -11.67
N ASN A 132 11.33 6.23 -11.20
CA ASN A 132 11.92 7.56 -11.10
C ASN A 132 12.34 8.05 -12.49
N ARG A 133 12.14 9.34 -12.78
CA ARG A 133 12.49 9.96 -14.08
C ARG A 133 13.92 9.76 -14.55
N ALA A 134 14.84 9.43 -13.65
CA ALA A 134 16.24 9.19 -13.94
C ALA A 134 16.50 7.85 -14.67
N VAL A 135 15.51 6.97 -14.76
CA VAL A 135 15.61 5.66 -15.42
C VAL A 135 14.48 5.46 -16.44
N ASP A 136 14.73 4.67 -17.47
CA ASP A 136 13.74 4.29 -18.48
C ASP A 136 13.67 2.76 -18.62
N PRO A 137 12.79 2.09 -17.85
CA PRO A 137 12.72 0.64 -17.87
C PRO A 137 11.86 0.13 -19.04
N GLY A 138 12.34 -0.87 -19.77
CA GLY A 138 11.65 -1.39 -20.98
C GLY A 138 10.26 -2.03 -20.77
N TRP A 139 9.78 -2.16 -19.53
CA TRP A 139 8.39 -2.52 -19.23
C TRP A 139 7.43 -1.32 -19.33
N SER A 140 7.92 -0.07 -19.18
CA SER A 140 7.09 1.14 -19.11
C SER A 140 6.26 1.34 -20.37
N GLY A 141 6.84 1.07 -21.55
CA GLY A 141 6.17 1.19 -22.84
C GLY A 141 5.06 0.17 -23.11
N ARG A 142 4.88 -0.82 -22.22
CA ARG A 142 3.80 -1.82 -22.33
C ARG A 142 2.59 -1.48 -21.47
N LEU A 143 2.71 -0.48 -20.61
CA LEU A 143 1.68 -0.06 -19.66
C LEU A 143 1.09 1.30 -20.05
N GLU A 144 -0.10 1.60 -19.55
CA GLU A 144 -0.70 2.91 -19.70
C GLU A 144 -0.07 3.88 -18.69
N PHE A 145 0.40 5.02 -19.18
CA PHE A 145 0.81 6.13 -18.32
C PHE A 145 -0.40 6.71 -17.59
N ALA A 146 -0.39 6.66 -16.26
CA ALA A 146 -1.49 7.15 -15.43
C ALA A 146 -1.29 8.63 -15.08
N THR A 147 -0.14 8.97 -14.47
CA THR A 147 0.17 10.33 -14.05
C THR A 147 1.64 10.47 -13.65
N ARG A 148 2.09 11.71 -13.43
CA ARG A 148 3.38 12.02 -12.83
C ARG A 148 3.16 12.75 -11.51
N VAL A 149 3.81 12.28 -10.45
CA VAL A 149 3.84 12.96 -9.14
C VAL A 149 5.29 13.11 -8.71
N GLY A 150 5.73 14.34 -8.46
CA GLY A 150 7.15 14.62 -8.19
C GLY A 150 8.05 14.13 -9.32
N ASP A 151 9.07 13.34 -8.97
CA ASP A 151 9.99 12.74 -9.94
C ASP A 151 9.64 11.31 -10.35
N HIS A 152 8.42 10.87 -10.04
CA HIS A 152 7.94 9.53 -10.36
C HIS A 152 6.86 9.54 -11.45
N TYR A 153 7.05 8.66 -12.45
CA TYR A 153 6.04 8.33 -13.45
C TYR A 153 5.28 7.09 -13.00
N PHE A 154 3.95 7.15 -13.00
CA PHE A 154 3.05 6.10 -12.51
C PHE A 154 2.28 5.46 -13.67
N TYR A 155 2.08 4.14 -13.58
CA TYR A 155 1.54 3.32 -14.65
C TYR A 155 0.48 2.34 -14.13
N ARG A 156 -0.44 1.99 -15.02
CA ARG A 156 -1.50 0.99 -14.80
C ARG A 156 -1.67 0.12 -16.05
N GLU A 157 -2.46 -0.94 -15.92
CA GLU A 157 -2.85 -1.76 -17.07
C GLU A 157 -3.64 -0.93 -18.08
N ALA A 158 -3.46 -1.23 -19.37
CA ALA A 158 -4.31 -0.69 -20.40
C ALA A 158 -5.73 -1.27 -20.26
N GLY A 159 -6.71 -0.41 -20.09
CA GLY A 159 -8.12 -0.80 -19.99
C GLY A 159 -9.04 0.30 -20.51
N PRO A 160 -10.35 0.05 -20.62
CA PRO A 160 -11.30 1.13 -20.76
C PRO A 160 -11.01 2.12 -19.64
N ARG A 161 -10.91 3.43 -19.95
CA ARG A 161 -10.89 4.45 -18.90
C ARG A 161 -12.20 4.28 -18.15
N VAL A 162 -12.21 3.49 -17.08
CA VAL A 162 -13.13 3.70 -15.98
C VAL A 162 -12.62 5.00 -15.38
N GLN A 163 -12.94 6.11 -16.04
CA GLN A 163 -13.22 7.31 -15.29
C GLN A 163 -14.26 6.81 -14.30
N GLN A 164 -13.89 6.66 -13.04
CA GLN A 164 -14.88 6.80 -11.98
C GLN A 164 -15.31 8.28 -11.99
N ALA A 165 -15.87 8.73 -13.11
CA ALA A 165 -16.56 9.98 -13.27
C ALA A 165 -17.93 9.76 -12.60
N GLY A 166 -17.93 9.86 -11.27
CA GLY A 166 -19.15 9.71 -10.47
C GLY A 166 -18.95 9.14 -9.08
N THR A 167 -17.91 8.34 -8.86
CA THR A 167 -17.56 7.80 -7.53
C THR A 167 -16.38 8.58 -6.98
N PRO A 168 -16.44 9.13 -5.76
CA PRO A 168 -15.25 9.68 -5.10
C PRO A 168 -14.12 8.65 -5.16
N PRO A 169 -12.86 9.03 -5.38
CA PRO A 169 -11.78 8.07 -5.33
C PRO A 169 -11.76 7.47 -3.93
N MET A 170 -12.14 6.20 -3.82
CA MET A 170 -12.24 5.52 -2.53
C MET A 170 -10.89 5.56 -1.83
N THR A 171 -10.91 6.02 -0.57
CA THR A 171 -9.78 5.88 0.33
C THR A 171 -9.54 4.40 0.61
N PHE A 172 -8.40 4.05 1.21
CA PHE A 172 -8.15 2.66 1.62
C PHE A 172 -9.14 2.19 2.67
N ALA A 173 -9.55 3.10 3.56
CA ALA A 173 -10.59 2.82 4.52
C ALA A 173 -11.94 2.48 3.87
N ASP A 174 -12.38 3.27 2.89
CA ASP A 174 -13.65 3.02 2.19
C ASP A 174 -13.69 1.63 1.54
N TRP A 175 -12.56 1.23 0.92
CA TRP A 175 -12.42 -0.10 0.33
C TRP A 175 -12.46 -1.21 1.39
N THR A 176 -11.72 -1.07 2.50
CA THR A 176 -11.72 -2.08 3.58
C THR A 176 -13.11 -2.27 4.17
N ASP A 177 -13.87 -1.19 4.31
CA ASP A 177 -15.25 -1.24 4.83
C ASP A 177 -16.22 -1.89 3.85
N GLU A 178 -16.02 -1.70 2.54
CA GLU A 178 -16.75 -2.44 1.51
C GLU A 178 -16.48 -3.95 1.59
N GLN A 179 -15.21 -4.36 1.69
CA GLN A 179 -14.84 -5.78 1.82
C GLN A 179 -15.40 -6.44 3.09
N ALA A 180 -15.46 -5.71 4.20
CA ALA A 180 -16.06 -6.22 5.44
C ALA A 180 -17.57 -6.46 5.31
N ARG A 181 -18.27 -5.56 4.59
CA ARG A 181 -19.71 -5.69 4.32
C ARG A 181 -20.03 -6.86 3.41
N THR A 182 -19.28 -7.04 2.31
CA THR A 182 -19.50 -8.17 1.38
C THR A 182 -19.32 -9.51 2.08
N LYS A 183 -18.25 -9.67 2.87
CA LYS A 183 -17.98 -10.89 3.64
C LYS A 183 -19.09 -11.23 4.63
N THR A 184 -19.60 -10.23 5.35
CA THR A 184 -20.72 -10.43 6.30
C THR A 184 -22.00 -10.88 5.58
N GLY A 185 -22.25 -10.35 4.37
CA GLY A 185 -23.36 -10.77 3.52
C GLY A 185 -23.24 -12.23 3.08
N GLU A 186 -22.05 -12.65 2.63
CA GLU A 186 -21.76 -14.02 2.22
C GLU A 186 -21.90 -15.02 3.40
N ASP A 187 -21.37 -14.68 4.57
CA ASP A 187 -21.47 -15.51 5.77
C ASP A 187 -22.94 -15.69 6.21
N SER A 188 -23.74 -14.63 6.12
CA SER A 188 -25.17 -14.65 6.47
C SER A 188 -25.98 -15.54 5.51
N ASP A 189 -25.71 -15.44 4.22
CA ASP A 189 -26.34 -16.27 3.19
C ASP A 189 -25.95 -17.75 3.33
N GLN A 190 -24.70 -18.03 3.71
CA GLN A 190 -24.23 -19.40 3.94
C GLN A 190 -24.88 -20.03 5.19
N LEU A 191 -25.03 -19.26 6.26
CA LEU A 191 -25.75 -19.67 7.48
C LEU A 191 -27.24 -19.96 7.19
N ALA A 192 -27.88 -19.11 6.39
CA ALA A 192 -29.27 -19.30 5.99
C ALA A 192 -29.45 -20.61 5.20
N ARG A 193 -28.56 -20.89 4.23
CA ARG A 193 -28.58 -22.13 3.43
C ARG A 193 -28.28 -23.40 4.22
N SER A 194 -27.56 -23.30 5.35
CA SER A 194 -27.29 -24.45 6.22
C SER A 194 -28.46 -24.81 7.14
N ASN A 195 -29.35 -23.86 7.45
CA ASN A 195 -30.52 -24.10 8.32
C ASN A 195 -31.75 -24.64 7.57
N ASP A 196 -31.73 -24.63 6.23
CA ASP A 196 -32.78 -25.18 5.35
C ASP A 196 -32.53 -26.66 4.94
N ARG A 197 -31.60 -27.37 5.60
CA ARG A 197 -31.35 -28.82 5.41
C ARG A 197 -31.51 -29.57 6.72
#